data_AF-A0A180GV27-F1
#
_entry.id   AF-A0A180GV27-F1
#
_cell.length_a   1.000
_cell.length_b   1.000
_cell.length_c   1.000
_cell.angle_alpha   90.00
_cell.angle_beta   90.00
_cell.angle_gamma   90.00
#
_symmetry.space_group_name_H-M   'P 1'
#
loop_
_entity.id
_entity.type
_entity.pdbx_description
1 polymer ?
#
loop_
_entity_poly.entity_id
_entity_poly.type
_entity_poly.pdbx_seq_one_letter_code
_entity_poly.pdbx_strand_id
1 'polypeptide(L)'
;MKPSRPPLVEDTLPPVDLAPKKSWSGSLQFINNPAAVEAKTGGILQLANYAAGLSGASWLLGSWATANFPSFTSLNQTVWKLTQPDAIYDIAILKQIHRDLKTASQKAMAGFPVSIVDAWAQLIVDHTINTTHHANAVLLSSVKDLPGFKSRYAPFIIITATSRENGKEEMTLDNPVYEFTPEEFGTWHPSLNAFIPVQFLGTKINQGQISRGDRCVVGFESMGFIMATSSNIFSTSEKTSDDPIWAALIHKFMNFMTRNVYDEAIIPNPFQGLGLGFGLDGGYPSKDDENLYLADSSLSGETIPLWPLIQPSRNLDAIITVDSSNRAKPSVKSRVYPNGTSLYASYRKILPPDYAAYPFPTVPDPYGGNFSRLGYNKRPVFFGCDQACPLLIYLPNYFIVAPTDAPTTQMQYSNTDIDGYFKNGFALATQTRASSNSMSEDMQGLFDRAGPSSSIEWSICLACALIDKQQKRNGKRRTAQCQSCFDMYCAAR
;
A
#
# COMPACT_ATOMS: atom_id res chain seq x y z
N MET A 1 -32.10 -42.91 -5.80
CA MET A 1 -30.65 -42.99 -6.06
C MET A 1 -30.19 -41.64 -6.58
N LYS A 2 -29.60 -40.81 -5.71
CA LYS A 2 -28.99 -39.53 -6.10
C LYS A 2 -27.58 -39.83 -6.61
N PRO A 3 -27.11 -39.25 -7.73
CA PRO A 3 -25.72 -39.39 -8.13
C PRO A 3 -24.85 -38.66 -7.12
N SER A 4 -23.93 -39.39 -6.50
CA SER A 4 -22.81 -38.87 -5.72
C SER A 4 -21.94 -37.98 -6.59
N ARG A 5 -21.74 -36.72 -6.19
CA ARG A 5 -20.68 -35.88 -6.76
C ARG A 5 -19.32 -36.54 -6.46
N PRO A 6 -18.39 -36.59 -7.43
CA PRO A 6 -17.02 -37.02 -7.16
C PRO A 6 -16.32 -36.02 -6.22
N PRO A 7 -15.30 -36.46 -5.45
CA PRO A 7 -14.46 -35.54 -4.69
C PRO A 7 -13.67 -34.65 -5.66
N LEU A 8 -13.88 -33.33 -5.56
CA LEU A 8 -13.02 -32.35 -6.19
C LEU A 8 -11.69 -32.34 -5.43
N VAL A 9 -10.68 -33.01 -5.99
CA VAL A 9 -9.28 -32.72 -5.66
C VAL A 9 -8.94 -31.45 -6.42
N GLU A 10 -9.15 -30.30 -5.77
CA GLU A 10 -8.73 -28.99 -6.29
C GLU A 10 -7.22 -28.84 -6.09
N ASP A 11 -6.45 -29.18 -7.13
CA ASP A 11 -5.06 -28.74 -7.29
C ASP A 11 -5.03 -27.26 -7.69
N THR A 12 -5.47 -26.37 -6.78
CA THR A 12 -5.42 -24.91 -6.95
C THR A 12 -4.10 -24.37 -6.42
N LEU A 13 -3.40 -23.51 -7.19
CA LEU A 13 -2.20 -22.79 -6.73
C LEU A 13 -2.50 -21.97 -5.44
N PRO A 14 -1.52 -21.78 -4.53
CA PRO A 14 -1.74 -21.03 -3.30
C PRO A 14 -1.97 -19.54 -3.62
N PRO A 15 -2.93 -18.86 -2.98
CA PRO A 15 -3.09 -17.41 -3.10
C PRO A 15 -1.96 -16.67 -2.38
N VAL A 16 -1.20 -15.87 -3.15
CA VAL A 16 -0.02 -15.10 -2.74
C VAL A 16 -0.27 -13.62 -3.01
N ASP A 17 0.02 -12.69 -2.11
CA ASP A 17 -0.25 -11.26 -2.36
C ASP A 17 0.91 -10.31 -2.04
N LEU A 18 0.85 -9.06 -2.50
CA LEU A 18 1.91 -8.05 -2.34
C LEU A 18 1.43 -6.81 -1.56
N ALA A 19 2.21 -6.32 -0.58
CA ALA A 19 1.88 -5.14 0.24
C ALA A 19 3.02 -4.09 0.39
N PRO A 20 3.33 -3.27 -0.63
CA PRO A 20 4.32 -2.16 -0.56
C PRO A 20 3.86 -0.86 0.16
N LYS A 21 4.81 -0.08 0.75
CA LYS A 21 4.55 1.24 1.40
C LYS A 21 5.07 2.49 0.65
N LYS A 22 6.39 2.71 0.51
CA LYS A 22 6.88 4.12 0.34
C LYS A 22 8.14 4.35 -0.49
N SER A 23 8.77 3.32 -1.01
CA SER A 23 9.80 3.50 -2.02
C SER A 23 9.19 3.07 -3.34
N TRP A 24 9.55 3.73 -4.43
CA TRP A 24 9.41 3.27 -5.81
C TRP A 24 10.10 1.91 -5.96
N SER A 25 9.53 0.89 -5.32
CA SER A 25 10.32 -0.22 -4.81
C SER A 25 10.63 -1.12 -5.99
N GLY A 26 11.89 -1.08 -6.42
CA GLY A 26 12.48 -2.17 -7.16
C GLY A 26 12.27 -3.53 -6.51
N SER A 27 11.87 -3.57 -5.23
CA SER A 27 11.55 -4.78 -4.47
C SER A 27 10.34 -5.55 -5.01
N LEU A 28 9.55 -4.93 -5.89
CA LEU A 28 8.46 -5.60 -6.61
C LEU A 28 8.89 -6.16 -7.97
N GLN A 29 10.19 -6.18 -8.30
CA GLN A 29 10.71 -6.86 -9.49
C GLN A 29 10.59 -8.41 -9.42
N PHE A 30 9.43 -8.93 -9.00
CA PHE A 30 8.93 -10.27 -9.33
C PHE A 30 8.40 -10.35 -10.77
N ILE A 31 8.62 -9.29 -11.56
CA ILE A 31 8.30 -9.25 -12.98
C ILE A 31 9.12 -10.32 -13.68
N ASN A 32 8.53 -10.87 -14.74
CA ASN A 32 9.17 -11.70 -15.76
C ASN A 32 10.36 -10.97 -16.43
N ASN A 33 11.41 -10.74 -15.66
CA ASN A 33 12.70 -10.26 -16.10
C ASN A 33 13.61 -11.50 -16.11
N PRO A 34 14.35 -11.77 -17.20
CA PRO A 34 15.28 -12.88 -17.29
C PRO A 34 16.16 -13.08 -16.05
N ALA A 35 16.58 -12.00 -15.40
CA ALA A 35 17.38 -12.05 -14.18
C ALA A 35 16.63 -12.70 -12.99
N ALA A 36 15.32 -12.48 -12.85
CA ALA A 36 14.51 -13.09 -11.78
C ALA A 36 14.28 -14.58 -12.04
N VAL A 37 14.12 -14.97 -13.32
CA VAL A 37 14.03 -16.38 -13.72
C VAL A 37 15.35 -17.10 -13.45
N GLU A 38 16.49 -16.47 -13.78
CA GLU A 38 17.83 -16.98 -13.46
C GLU A 38 18.02 -17.13 -11.94
N ALA A 39 17.53 -16.17 -11.15
CA ALA A 39 17.51 -16.24 -9.69
C ALA A 39 16.44 -17.19 -9.12
N LYS A 40 15.68 -17.92 -9.96
CA LYS A 40 14.62 -18.87 -9.57
C LYS A 40 13.51 -18.26 -8.69
N THR A 41 13.25 -16.96 -8.85
CA THR A 41 12.20 -16.20 -8.14
C THR A 41 11.23 -15.49 -9.08
N GLY A 42 11.43 -15.62 -10.40
CA GLY A 42 10.51 -15.13 -11.41
C GLY A 42 9.16 -15.85 -11.37
N GLY A 43 8.09 -15.18 -11.80
CA GLY A 43 6.75 -15.77 -11.87
C GLY A 43 5.87 -15.50 -10.64
N ILE A 44 6.44 -15.03 -9.54
CA ILE A 44 5.70 -14.80 -8.28
C ILE A 44 4.59 -13.74 -8.45
N LEU A 45 4.84 -12.70 -9.25
CA LEU A 45 3.82 -11.69 -9.51
C LEU A 45 2.61 -12.26 -10.25
N GLN A 46 2.82 -13.24 -11.13
CA GLN A 46 1.78 -13.93 -11.89
C GLN A 46 1.01 -14.94 -11.04
N LEU A 47 1.61 -15.41 -9.94
CA LEU A 47 0.92 -16.21 -8.93
C LEU A 47 0.06 -15.35 -8.01
N ALA A 48 0.26 -14.02 -8.01
CA ALA A 48 -0.37 -13.18 -7.03
C ALA A 48 -1.83 -12.83 -7.36
N ASN A 49 -2.71 -12.89 -6.36
CA ASN A 49 -4.14 -12.59 -6.56
C ASN A 49 -4.44 -11.11 -6.38
N TYR A 50 -3.79 -10.47 -5.41
CA TYR A 50 -3.99 -9.09 -5.01
C TYR A 50 -2.64 -8.36 -4.84
N ALA A 51 -2.68 -7.06 -5.13
CA ALA A 51 -1.60 -6.13 -4.81
C ALA A 51 -2.19 -4.93 -4.08
N ALA A 52 -1.87 -4.79 -2.80
CA ALA A 52 -2.35 -3.69 -1.95
C ALA A 52 -1.28 -2.62 -1.77
N GLY A 53 -1.65 -1.36 -1.97
CA GLY A 53 -0.75 -0.20 -1.89
C GLY A 53 -1.29 0.88 -0.97
N LEU A 54 -0.37 1.56 -0.30
CA LEU A 54 -0.63 2.74 0.52
C LEU A 54 0.39 3.83 0.16
N SER A 55 0.01 5.10 0.23
CA SER A 55 0.94 6.22 0.08
C SER A 55 1.69 6.16 -1.26
N GLY A 56 3.03 6.27 -1.28
CA GLY A 56 3.80 6.16 -2.52
C GLY A 56 3.58 4.85 -3.30
N ALA A 57 3.20 3.75 -2.63
CA ALA A 57 2.84 2.53 -3.33
C ALA A 57 1.48 2.60 -4.05
N SER A 58 0.58 3.50 -3.63
CA SER A 58 -0.64 3.78 -4.40
C SER A 58 -0.30 4.41 -5.75
N TRP A 59 0.77 5.20 -5.84
CA TRP A 59 1.24 5.81 -7.09
C TRP A 59 1.76 4.76 -8.06
N LEU A 60 2.53 3.81 -7.53
CA LEU A 60 2.96 2.65 -8.28
C LEU A 60 1.76 1.86 -8.83
N LEU A 61 0.81 1.47 -7.98
CA LEU A 61 -0.33 0.66 -8.42
C LEU A 61 -1.24 1.42 -9.39
N GLY A 62 -1.53 2.69 -9.12
CA GLY A 62 -2.36 3.53 -9.98
C GLY A 62 -1.71 3.76 -11.35
N SER A 63 -0.43 4.13 -11.40
CA SER A 63 0.30 4.30 -12.65
C SER A 63 0.45 2.98 -13.42
N TRP A 64 0.73 1.89 -12.72
CA TRP A 64 0.88 0.55 -13.31
C TRP A 64 -0.43 0.07 -13.94
N ALA A 65 -1.53 0.17 -13.21
CA ALA A 65 -2.85 -0.23 -13.70
C ALA A 65 -3.29 0.63 -14.88
N THR A 66 -3.21 1.96 -14.78
CA THR A 66 -3.63 2.88 -15.86
C THR A 66 -2.77 2.78 -17.12
N ALA A 67 -1.53 2.31 -17.00
CA ALA A 67 -0.66 2.02 -18.14
C ALA A 67 -0.86 0.61 -18.73
N ASN A 68 -1.88 -0.15 -18.27
CA ASN A 68 -2.15 -1.53 -18.67
C ASN A 68 -1.03 -2.52 -18.31
N PHE A 69 -0.51 -2.37 -17.08
CA PHE A 69 0.39 -3.30 -16.40
C PHE A 69 1.73 -3.63 -17.11
N PRO A 70 2.50 -2.66 -17.64
CA PRO A 70 3.81 -2.92 -18.24
C PRO A 70 4.85 -3.28 -17.16
N SER A 71 6.09 -3.58 -17.56
CA SER A 71 7.17 -3.75 -16.58
C SER A 71 7.48 -2.42 -15.86
N PHE A 72 7.97 -2.47 -14.62
CA PHE A 72 8.31 -1.25 -13.88
C PHE A 72 9.47 -0.45 -14.51
N THR A 73 10.41 -1.13 -15.18
CA THR A 73 11.42 -0.44 -15.99
C THR A 73 10.78 0.32 -17.15
N SER A 74 9.77 -0.26 -17.80
CA SER A 74 9.02 0.42 -18.86
C SER A 74 8.18 1.58 -18.30
N LEU A 75 7.51 1.43 -17.15
CA LEU A 75 6.85 2.56 -16.47
C LEU A 75 7.82 3.70 -16.20
N ASN A 76 9.00 3.41 -15.66
CA ASN A 76 10.00 4.44 -15.38
C ASN A 76 10.47 5.18 -16.64
N GLN A 77 10.55 4.48 -17.78
CA GLN A 77 11.00 5.07 -19.05
C GLN A 77 9.91 5.85 -19.78
N THR A 78 8.64 5.53 -19.56
CA THR A 78 7.52 6.00 -20.41
C THR A 78 6.47 6.82 -19.68
N VAL A 79 6.29 6.60 -18.38
CA VAL A 79 5.22 7.20 -17.58
C VAL A 79 5.80 8.05 -16.45
N TRP A 80 6.70 7.50 -15.64
CA TRP A 80 7.20 8.21 -14.47
C TRP A 80 8.16 9.32 -14.83
N LYS A 81 7.99 10.47 -14.18
CA LYS A 81 8.84 11.66 -14.37
C LYS A 81 9.68 11.98 -13.14
N LEU A 82 10.25 10.96 -12.50
CA LEU A 82 10.94 11.06 -11.20
C LEU A 82 12.19 11.94 -11.22
N THR A 83 12.77 12.19 -12.39
CA THR A 83 13.94 13.05 -12.54
C THR A 83 13.60 14.52 -12.70
N GLN A 84 12.32 14.84 -12.98
CA GLN A 84 11.87 16.21 -13.16
C GLN A 84 11.77 16.90 -11.80
N PRO A 85 12.11 18.20 -11.73
CA PRO A 85 12.02 18.95 -10.48
C PRO A 85 10.58 19.05 -10.00
N ASP A 86 10.39 18.90 -8.69
CA ASP A 86 9.08 18.93 -8.06
C ASP A 86 8.53 20.35 -8.02
N ALA A 87 7.28 20.50 -8.43
CA ALA A 87 6.58 21.78 -8.41
C ALA A 87 6.11 22.21 -7.01
N ILE A 88 6.64 21.69 -5.89
CA ILE A 88 6.22 22.14 -4.53
C ILE A 88 7.08 23.31 -4.01
N TYR A 89 8.29 23.51 -4.55
CA TYR A 89 9.23 24.54 -4.04
C TYR A 89 9.82 25.50 -5.10
N ASP A 90 9.36 25.46 -6.36
CA ASP A 90 9.88 26.29 -7.48
C ASP A 90 8.87 27.36 -7.95
N ILE A 91 9.31 28.48 -8.52
CA ILE A 91 8.47 29.55 -9.13
C ILE A 91 7.52 29.00 -10.21
N ALA A 92 7.85 27.85 -10.82
CA ALA A 92 6.97 27.08 -11.70
C ALA A 92 5.61 26.69 -11.03
N ILE A 93 5.56 26.67 -9.69
CA ILE A 93 4.36 26.58 -8.85
C ILE A 93 3.24 27.49 -9.35
N LEU A 94 3.50 28.75 -9.71
CA LEU A 94 2.40 29.71 -9.92
C LEU A 94 1.52 29.36 -11.12
N LYS A 95 2.11 28.83 -12.20
CA LYS A 95 1.34 28.35 -13.37
C LYS A 95 0.68 27.00 -13.11
N GLN A 96 1.33 26.13 -12.34
CA GLN A 96 0.82 24.82 -11.96
C GLN A 96 -0.37 24.94 -11.00
N ILE A 97 -0.21 25.69 -9.90
CA ILE A 97 -1.26 26.02 -8.93
C ILE A 97 -2.48 26.61 -9.62
N HIS A 98 -2.33 27.46 -10.63
CA HIS A 98 -3.49 27.99 -11.34
C HIS A 98 -4.31 26.88 -12.05
N ARG A 99 -3.65 25.90 -12.68
CA ARG A 99 -4.33 24.74 -13.28
C ARG A 99 -4.93 23.83 -12.21
N ASP A 100 -4.22 23.62 -11.12
CA ASP A 100 -4.64 22.73 -10.04
C ASP A 100 -5.86 23.29 -9.30
N LEU A 101 -5.83 24.59 -8.97
CA LEU A 101 -6.95 25.33 -8.40
C LEU A 101 -8.14 25.42 -9.37
N LYS A 102 -7.91 25.42 -10.69
CA LYS A 102 -9.01 25.37 -11.67
C LYS A 102 -9.75 24.04 -11.60
N THR A 103 -9.04 22.91 -11.50
CA THR A 103 -9.67 21.58 -11.37
C THR A 103 -10.44 21.47 -10.06
N ALA A 104 -9.85 21.92 -8.94
CA ALA A 104 -10.56 22.00 -7.66
C ALA A 104 -11.80 22.91 -7.77
N SER A 105 -11.67 24.10 -8.37
CA SER A 105 -12.80 25.02 -8.58
C SER A 105 -13.93 24.39 -9.42
N GLN A 106 -13.62 23.60 -10.45
CA GLN A 106 -14.63 22.86 -11.23
C GLN A 106 -15.38 21.84 -10.37
N LYS A 107 -14.69 21.12 -9.49
CA LYS A 107 -15.33 20.21 -8.51
C LYS A 107 -16.23 20.96 -7.53
N ALA A 108 -15.78 22.12 -7.03
CA ALA A 108 -16.60 22.99 -6.18
C ALA A 108 -17.84 23.54 -6.92
N MET A 109 -17.69 23.97 -8.18
CA MET A 109 -18.81 24.43 -9.02
C MET A 109 -19.80 23.30 -9.33
N ALA A 110 -19.35 22.04 -9.35
CA ALA A 110 -20.20 20.87 -9.46
C ALA A 110 -20.91 20.49 -8.14
N GLY A 111 -20.68 21.23 -7.05
CA GLY A 111 -21.35 21.06 -5.76
C GLY A 111 -20.66 20.08 -4.81
N PHE A 112 -19.42 19.68 -5.10
CA PHE A 112 -18.65 18.75 -4.26
C PHE A 112 -17.65 19.48 -3.36
N PRO A 113 -17.34 18.92 -2.17
CA PRO A 113 -16.32 19.49 -1.30
C PRO A 113 -14.93 19.39 -1.93
N VAL A 114 -14.10 20.39 -1.65
CA VAL A 114 -12.73 20.51 -2.17
C VAL A 114 -11.74 20.73 -1.05
N SER A 115 -10.53 20.22 -1.23
CA SER A 115 -9.45 20.34 -0.25
C SER A 115 -8.09 20.47 -0.94
N ILE A 116 -7.00 20.56 -0.16
CA ILE A 116 -5.64 20.60 -0.72
C ILE A 116 -5.32 19.31 -1.50
N VAL A 117 -6.00 18.20 -1.18
CA VAL A 117 -5.83 16.92 -1.87
C VAL A 117 -6.24 17.01 -3.35
N ASP A 118 -7.23 17.84 -3.69
CA ASP A 118 -7.64 18.02 -5.09
C ASP A 118 -6.54 18.69 -5.93
N ALA A 119 -5.77 19.60 -5.33
CA ALA A 119 -4.61 20.20 -5.99
C ALA A 119 -3.42 19.22 -6.01
N TRP A 120 -3.17 18.52 -4.91
CA TRP A 120 -2.13 17.49 -4.80
C TRP A 120 -2.30 16.37 -5.85
N ALA A 121 -3.56 15.99 -6.14
CA ALA A 121 -3.88 15.00 -7.16
C ALA A 121 -3.35 15.35 -8.54
N GLN A 122 -3.38 16.62 -8.93
CA GLN A 122 -2.86 17.06 -10.22
C GLN A 122 -1.34 16.90 -10.30
N LEU A 123 -0.65 17.24 -9.21
CA LEU A 123 0.80 17.09 -9.14
C LEU A 123 1.23 15.63 -9.25
N ILE A 124 0.53 14.72 -8.56
CA ILE A 124 0.78 13.27 -8.69
C ILE A 124 0.54 12.82 -10.12
N VAL A 125 -0.60 13.21 -10.71
CA VAL A 125 -0.96 12.83 -12.08
C VAL A 125 0.10 13.25 -13.09
N ASP A 126 0.62 14.47 -12.98
CA ASP A 126 1.65 14.98 -13.89
C ASP A 126 2.95 14.14 -13.88
N HIS A 127 3.25 13.47 -12.77
CA HIS A 127 4.46 12.66 -12.58
C HIS A 127 4.24 11.16 -12.77
N THR A 128 2.99 10.70 -12.77
CA THR A 128 2.68 9.26 -12.63
C THR A 128 1.67 8.73 -13.64
N ILE A 129 0.98 9.58 -14.39
CA ILE A 129 0.03 9.15 -15.42
C ILE A 129 0.44 9.77 -16.76
N ASN A 130 0.36 9.00 -17.84
CA ASN A 130 0.56 9.53 -19.18
C ASN A 130 -0.65 10.39 -19.59
N THR A 131 -0.45 11.71 -19.69
CA THR A 131 -1.53 12.70 -19.79
C THR A 131 -1.89 13.10 -21.22
N THR A 132 -1.41 12.38 -22.23
CA THR A 132 -1.56 12.70 -23.66
C THR A 132 -3.01 12.97 -24.11
N HIS A 133 -4.03 12.55 -23.35
CA HIS A 133 -5.45 12.75 -23.67
C HIS A 133 -6.37 13.14 -22.49
N HIS A 134 -5.96 14.07 -21.62
CA HIS A 134 -6.71 14.56 -20.44
C HIS A 134 -6.61 13.65 -19.21
N ALA A 135 -5.60 13.92 -18.41
CA ALA A 135 -5.26 13.17 -17.19
C ALA A 135 -6.36 13.13 -16.12
N ASN A 136 -7.23 14.15 -16.08
CA ASN A 136 -8.34 14.25 -15.13
C ASN A 136 -9.53 13.34 -15.49
N ALA A 137 -9.45 12.63 -16.61
CA ALA A 137 -10.48 11.70 -17.08
C ALA A 137 -10.15 10.22 -16.81
N VAL A 138 -8.99 9.89 -16.23
CA VAL A 138 -8.64 8.50 -15.93
C VAL A 138 -9.28 8.09 -14.60
N LEU A 139 -10.35 7.31 -14.70
CA LEU A 139 -11.10 6.80 -13.55
C LEU A 139 -10.50 5.49 -13.03
N LEU A 140 -10.60 5.24 -11.73
CA LEU A 140 -10.24 3.92 -11.18
C LEU A 140 -11.15 2.81 -11.77
N SER A 141 -12.43 3.12 -11.97
CA SER A 141 -13.41 2.20 -12.56
C SER A 141 -13.06 1.79 -14.00
N SER A 142 -12.36 2.64 -14.77
CA SER A 142 -12.01 2.36 -16.17
C SER A 142 -10.85 1.37 -16.32
N VAL A 143 -10.12 1.08 -15.24
CA VAL A 143 -9.09 0.02 -15.24
C VAL A 143 -9.68 -1.32 -15.66
N LYS A 144 -10.96 -1.56 -15.34
CA LYS A 144 -11.69 -2.78 -15.71
C LYS A 144 -11.80 -2.99 -17.20
N ASP A 145 -11.73 -1.91 -17.97
CA ASP A 145 -11.83 -1.97 -19.41
C ASP A 145 -10.53 -2.32 -20.13
N LEU A 146 -9.41 -2.22 -19.41
CA LEU A 146 -8.09 -2.48 -19.95
C LEU A 146 -7.88 -3.99 -20.24
N PRO A 147 -7.21 -4.34 -21.35
CA PRO A 147 -6.99 -5.74 -21.72
C PRO A 147 -6.28 -6.56 -20.64
N GLY A 148 -5.29 -5.99 -19.96
CA GLY A 148 -4.53 -6.67 -18.90
C GLY A 148 -5.36 -6.98 -17.66
N PHE A 149 -6.35 -6.13 -17.35
CA PHE A 149 -7.30 -6.41 -16.27
C PHE A 149 -8.28 -7.52 -16.68
N LYS A 150 -8.87 -7.41 -17.88
CA LYS A 150 -9.82 -8.41 -18.42
C LYS A 150 -9.21 -9.80 -18.54
N SER A 151 -7.93 -9.88 -18.91
CA SER A 151 -7.19 -11.14 -19.00
C SER A 151 -6.64 -11.65 -17.68
N ARG A 152 -6.80 -10.90 -16.57
CA ARG A 152 -6.20 -11.20 -15.26
C ARG A 152 -4.68 -11.39 -15.34
N TYR A 153 -4.03 -10.60 -16.19
CA TYR A 153 -2.58 -10.66 -16.41
C TYR A 153 -1.77 -10.18 -15.20
N ALA A 154 -2.34 -9.28 -14.41
CA ALA A 154 -1.75 -8.73 -13.19
C ALA A 154 -2.69 -8.96 -11.99
N PRO A 155 -2.16 -8.93 -10.75
CA PRO A 155 -2.97 -9.04 -9.55
C PRO A 155 -4.02 -7.93 -9.45
N PHE A 156 -5.11 -8.22 -8.75
CA PHE A 156 -6.17 -7.25 -8.48
C PHE A 156 -5.65 -6.14 -7.56
N ILE A 157 -5.62 -4.90 -8.06
CA ILE A 157 -5.05 -3.78 -7.31
C ILE A 157 -6.01 -3.25 -6.25
N ILE A 158 -5.43 -2.90 -5.10
CA ILE A 158 -6.14 -2.33 -3.96
C ILE A 158 -5.35 -1.11 -3.46
N ILE A 159 -5.99 0.04 -3.41
CA ILE A 159 -5.39 1.25 -2.81
C ILE A 159 -6.08 1.51 -1.48
N THR A 160 -5.32 1.76 -0.42
CA THR A 160 -5.87 1.95 0.92
C THR A 160 -5.78 3.40 1.38
N ALA A 161 -6.74 3.81 2.21
CA ALA A 161 -6.74 5.05 2.95
C ALA A 161 -7.39 4.83 4.32
N THR A 162 -7.19 5.74 5.26
CA THR A 162 -7.92 5.78 6.54
C THR A 162 -8.85 6.98 6.55
N SER A 163 -9.73 7.08 7.54
CA SER A 163 -10.49 8.32 7.78
C SER A 163 -10.20 8.94 9.13
N ARG A 164 -10.18 10.27 9.15
CA ARG A 164 -10.17 11.10 10.36
C ARG A 164 -11.62 11.38 10.77
N GLU A 165 -12.01 10.90 11.94
CA GLU A 165 -13.36 11.11 12.46
C GLU A 165 -13.65 12.62 12.63
N ASN A 166 -14.84 13.05 12.17
CA ASN A 166 -15.26 14.47 12.13
C ASN A 166 -14.28 15.43 11.42
N GLY A 167 -13.29 14.89 10.69
CA GLY A 167 -12.21 15.65 10.05
C GLY A 167 -11.25 16.35 11.01
N LYS A 168 -11.29 16.08 12.32
CA LYS A 168 -10.50 16.83 13.33
C LYS A 168 -9.85 15.97 14.41
N GLU A 169 -10.34 14.76 14.63
CA GLU A 169 -9.84 13.89 15.71
C GLU A 169 -8.45 13.35 15.41
N GLU A 170 -7.72 12.92 16.46
CA GLU A 170 -6.44 12.25 16.29
C GLU A 170 -6.63 10.89 15.60
N MET A 171 -5.72 10.53 14.68
CA MET A 171 -5.76 9.22 14.04
C MET A 171 -5.09 8.16 14.91
N THR A 172 -5.82 7.09 15.19
CA THR A 172 -5.42 5.92 15.98
C THR A 172 -5.61 4.64 15.17
N LEU A 173 -5.18 3.50 15.72
CA LEU A 173 -5.35 2.18 15.08
C LEU A 173 -6.83 1.77 14.94
N ASP A 174 -7.72 2.42 15.67
CA ASP A 174 -9.16 2.16 15.67
C ASP A 174 -9.87 2.80 14.48
N ASN A 175 -9.21 3.75 13.78
CA ASN A 175 -9.81 4.34 12.60
C ASN A 175 -10.04 3.28 11.51
N PRO A 176 -11.18 3.37 10.77
CA PRO A 176 -11.46 2.46 9.69
C PRO A 176 -10.44 2.64 8.56
N VAL A 177 -9.94 1.52 8.03
CA VAL A 177 -9.21 1.48 6.78
C VAL A 177 -10.20 1.18 5.65
N TYR A 178 -10.18 2.03 4.64
CA TYR A 178 -10.94 1.90 3.42
C TYR A 178 -10.06 1.35 2.32
N GLU A 179 -10.68 0.59 1.43
CA GLU A 179 -10.06 0.13 0.21
C GLU A 179 -10.79 0.68 -1.02
N PHE A 180 -9.98 1.11 -1.98
CA PHE A 180 -10.37 1.50 -3.32
C PHE A 180 -9.89 0.40 -4.27
N THR A 181 -10.82 -0.17 -5.01
CA THR A 181 -10.53 -1.15 -6.04
C THR A 181 -11.18 -0.72 -7.36
N PRO A 182 -10.79 -1.28 -8.52
CA PRO A 182 -11.48 -1.01 -9.78
C PRO A 182 -12.98 -1.31 -9.76
N GLU A 183 -13.45 -2.14 -8.82
CA GLU A 183 -14.84 -2.56 -8.71
C GLU A 183 -15.62 -1.77 -7.65
N GLU A 184 -15.05 -1.67 -6.45
CA GLU A 184 -15.75 -1.23 -5.25
C GLU A 184 -14.90 -0.36 -4.32
N PHE A 185 -15.59 0.43 -3.51
CA PHE A 185 -15.04 1.20 -2.40
C PHE A 185 -15.74 0.79 -1.10
N GLY A 186 -14.98 0.55 -0.04
CA GLY A 186 -15.57 0.21 1.25
C GLY A 186 -14.58 -0.11 2.34
N THR A 187 -15.06 -0.69 3.43
CA THR A 187 -14.27 -0.97 4.62
C THR A 187 -14.69 -2.26 5.31
N TRP A 188 -13.70 -3.02 5.78
CA TRP A 188 -13.88 -4.24 6.58
C TRP A 188 -14.05 -3.96 8.08
N HIS A 189 -14.62 -2.82 8.47
CA HIS A 189 -14.80 -2.48 9.89
C HIS A 189 -15.79 -3.46 10.57
N PRO A 190 -15.51 -3.97 11.79
CA PRO A 190 -16.34 -4.98 12.47
C PRO A 190 -17.82 -4.60 12.59
N SER A 191 -18.11 -3.33 12.85
CA SER A 191 -19.51 -2.84 12.94
C SER A 191 -20.18 -2.47 11.61
N LEU A 192 -19.50 -2.55 10.46
CA LEU A 192 -20.07 -2.09 9.18
C LEU A 192 -19.93 -3.12 8.06
N ASN A 193 -18.70 -3.55 7.76
CA ASN A 193 -18.34 -4.44 6.66
C ASN A 193 -19.17 -4.20 5.36
N ALA A 194 -19.01 -3.02 4.77
CA ALA A 194 -19.86 -2.55 3.68
C ALA A 194 -19.06 -1.95 2.52
N PHE A 195 -19.61 -2.12 1.32
CA PHE A 195 -19.00 -1.73 0.04
C PHE A 195 -20.05 -1.15 -0.91
N ILE A 196 -19.62 -0.22 -1.77
CA ILE A 196 -20.39 0.31 -2.89
C ILE A 196 -19.60 0.15 -4.19
N PRO A 197 -20.27 0.06 -5.36
CA PRO A 197 -19.57 0.15 -6.64
C PRO A 197 -18.79 1.47 -6.74
N VAL A 198 -17.50 1.41 -7.06
CA VAL A 198 -16.60 2.57 -7.01
C VAL A 198 -17.03 3.68 -7.96
N GLN A 199 -17.71 3.34 -9.05
CA GLN A 199 -18.27 4.29 -10.01
C GLN A 199 -19.28 5.27 -9.38
N PHE A 200 -19.82 4.96 -8.19
CA PHE A 200 -20.79 5.79 -7.49
C PHE A 200 -20.21 6.54 -6.29
N LEU A 201 -18.88 6.61 -6.15
CA LEU A 201 -18.17 7.17 -4.99
C LEU A 201 -18.63 8.58 -4.58
N GLY A 202 -19.03 9.41 -5.55
CA GLY A 202 -19.51 10.77 -5.28
C GLY A 202 -20.98 10.88 -4.88
N THR A 203 -21.70 9.76 -4.73
CA THR A 203 -23.14 9.75 -4.46
C THR A 203 -23.41 9.90 -2.97
N LYS A 204 -24.34 10.78 -2.60
CA LYS A 204 -24.85 10.88 -1.23
C LYS A 204 -25.81 9.72 -0.97
N ILE A 205 -25.49 8.89 0.02
CA ILE A 205 -26.29 7.72 0.41
C ILE A 205 -26.50 7.81 1.93
N ASN A 206 -27.75 7.73 2.36
CA ASN A 206 -28.11 7.71 3.78
C ASN A 206 -28.93 6.46 4.08
N GLN A 207 -28.53 5.70 5.09
CA GLN A 207 -29.15 4.43 5.46
C GLN A 207 -29.29 3.45 4.28
N GLY A 208 -28.28 3.45 3.39
CA GLY A 208 -28.27 2.62 2.18
C GLY A 208 -29.23 3.08 1.08
N GLN A 209 -29.82 4.27 1.18
CA GLN A 209 -30.77 4.82 0.22
C GLN A 209 -30.32 6.19 -0.32
N ILE A 210 -30.69 6.46 -1.57
CA ILE A 210 -30.52 7.77 -2.21
C ILE A 210 -31.82 8.55 -2.03
N SER A 211 -31.75 9.79 -1.55
CA SER A 211 -32.94 10.62 -1.31
C SER A 211 -33.74 10.84 -2.59
N ARG A 212 -35.07 10.96 -2.45
CA ARG A 212 -35.97 11.19 -3.59
C ARG A 212 -35.65 12.54 -4.25
N GLY A 213 -35.17 12.51 -5.49
CA GLY A 213 -34.78 13.70 -6.26
C GLY A 213 -33.27 13.87 -6.41
N ASP A 214 -32.46 13.14 -5.64
CA ASP A 214 -31.01 13.10 -5.82
C ASP A 214 -30.64 12.22 -7.03
N ARG A 215 -29.45 12.47 -7.57
CA ARG A 215 -28.89 11.74 -8.72
C ARG A 215 -27.67 10.94 -8.31
N CYS A 216 -27.49 9.76 -8.90
CA CYS A 216 -26.24 9.04 -8.81
C CYS A 216 -25.12 9.86 -9.48
N VAL A 217 -24.00 9.97 -8.79
CA VAL A 217 -22.81 10.68 -9.27
C VAL A 217 -21.83 9.65 -9.82
N VAL A 218 -21.31 9.91 -11.01
CA VAL A 218 -20.30 9.07 -11.68
C VAL A 218 -19.09 9.91 -12.06
N GLY A 219 -17.92 9.29 -12.14
CA GLY A 219 -16.68 9.95 -12.53
C GLY A 219 -16.03 10.77 -11.43
N PHE A 220 -16.42 10.55 -10.17
CA PHE A 220 -15.80 11.18 -9.00
C PHE A 220 -14.44 10.52 -8.67
N GLU A 221 -14.33 9.23 -8.98
CA GLU A 221 -13.23 8.32 -8.69
C GLU A 221 -12.03 8.48 -9.65
N SER A 222 -11.59 9.72 -9.87
CA SER A 222 -10.34 9.99 -10.59
C SER A 222 -9.17 9.25 -9.93
N MET A 223 -8.38 8.52 -10.72
CA MET A 223 -7.21 7.80 -10.23
C MET A 223 -6.23 8.73 -9.51
N GLY A 224 -6.04 9.95 -10.03
CA GLY A 224 -5.22 10.98 -9.40
C GLY A 224 -5.69 11.34 -8.00
N PHE A 225 -7.01 11.54 -7.83
CA PHE A 225 -7.61 11.86 -6.54
C PHE A 225 -7.47 10.71 -5.53
N ILE A 226 -7.63 9.46 -5.97
CA ILE A 226 -7.49 8.28 -5.11
C ILE A 226 -6.04 8.09 -4.66
N MET A 227 -5.08 8.21 -5.59
CA MET A 227 -3.65 8.18 -5.26
C MET A 227 -3.29 9.29 -4.27
N ALA A 228 -3.77 10.51 -4.50
CA ALA A 228 -3.55 11.64 -3.61
C ALA A 228 -4.15 11.46 -2.21
N THR A 229 -5.34 10.87 -2.15
CA THR A 229 -6.02 10.51 -0.89
C THR A 229 -5.17 9.53 -0.08
N SER A 230 -4.64 8.48 -0.71
CA SER A 230 -3.81 7.47 -0.08
C SER A 230 -2.43 7.99 0.35
N SER A 231 -1.91 9.03 -0.32
CA SER A 231 -0.60 9.63 -0.08
C SER A 231 -0.68 11.06 0.46
N ASN A 232 -1.72 11.35 1.22
CA ASN A 232 -1.98 12.68 1.73
C ASN A 232 -1.06 13.04 2.90
N ILE A 233 0.15 13.49 2.58
CA ILE A 233 1.16 13.90 3.56
C ILE A 233 0.80 15.20 4.30
N PHE A 234 -0.10 16.04 3.75
CA PHE A 234 -0.48 17.33 4.35
C PHE A 234 -1.24 17.17 5.67
N SER A 235 -1.95 16.06 5.85
CA SER A 235 -2.62 15.70 7.11
C SER A 235 -1.63 15.37 8.26
N THR A 236 -0.32 15.35 7.99
CA THR A 236 0.76 15.17 8.98
C THR A 236 1.37 16.49 9.46
N SER A 237 1.01 17.64 8.86
CA SER A 237 1.84 18.85 8.93
C SER A 237 2.12 19.35 10.36
N GLU A 238 3.25 18.89 10.91
CA GLU A 238 3.98 19.61 11.95
C GLU A 238 4.22 21.02 11.41
N LYS A 239 3.61 22.02 12.04
CA LYS A 239 3.98 23.42 11.79
C LYS A 239 5.45 23.58 12.17
N THR A 240 6.34 23.54 11.18
CA THR A 240 7.73 23.90 11.42
C THR A 240 7.87 25.40 11.25
N SER A 241 8.70 26.02 12.09
CA SER A 241 9.03 27.45 12.05
C SER A 241 9.74 27.90 10.77
N ASP A 242 10.05 26.96 9.86
CA ASP A 242 10.90 27.15 8.69
C ASP A 242 10.12 27.16 7.37
N ASP A 243 8.78 27.08 7.39
CA ASP A 243 7.98 27.11 6.17
C ASP A 243 8.05 28.51 5.51
N PRO A 244 8.25 28.58 4.17
CA PRO A 244 8.23 29.85 3.46
C PRO A 244 6.94 30.63 3.73
N ILE A 245 7.04 31.95 3.88
CA ILE A 245 5.92 32.85 4.22
C ILE A 245 4.69 32.64 3.32
N TRP A 246 4.91 32.32 2.03
CA TRP A 246 3.85 32.05 1.07
C TRP A 246 3.07 30.76 1.35
N ALA A 247 3.74 29.71 1.82
CA ALA A 247 3.08 28.47 2.26
C ALA A 247 2.19 28.77 3.47
N ALA A 248 2.69 29.51 4.46
CA ALA A 248 1.90 29.93 5.62
C ALA A 248 0.65 30.75 5.24
N LEU A 249 0.73 31.61 4.21
CA LEU A 249 -0.40 32.38 3.67
C LEU A 249 -1.45 31.50 2.99
N ILE A 250 -1.02 30.53 2.17
CA ILE A 250 -1.92 29.55 1.53
C ILE A 250 -2.60 28.70 2.60
N HIS A 251 -1.83 28.18 3.56
CA HIS A 251 -2.39 27.44 4.70
C HIS A 251 -3.42 28.27 5.46
N LYS A 252 -3.14 29.55 5.75
CA LYS A 252 -4.09 30.43 6.48
C LYS A 252 -5.37 30.69 5.67
N PHE A 253 -5.26 30.90 4.36
CA PHE A 253 -6.41 31.08 3.47
C PHE A 253 -7.25 29.81 3.36
N MET A 254 -6.62 28.65 3.16
CA MET A 254 -7.30 27.35 3.08
C MET A 254 -7.96 26.99 4.41
N ASN A 255 -7.29 27.24 5.54
CA ASN A 255 -7.87 27.10 6.88
C ASN A 255 -9.16 27.91 7.05
N PHE A 256 -9.15 29.18 6.63
CA PHE A 256 -10.30 30.07 6.70
C PHE A 256 -11.48 29.58 5.85
N MET A 257 -11.20 29.10 4.62
CA MET A 257 -12.23 28.63 3.69
C MET A 257 -12.86 27.29 4.09
N THR A 258 -12.12 26.43 4.77
CA THR A 258 -12.52 25.02 5.04
C THR A 258 -12.84 24.73 6.50
N ARG A 259 -12.87 25.75 7.37
CA ARG A 259 -13.12 25.59 8.81
C ARG A 259 -12.17 24.59 9.49
N ASN A 260 -10.89 24.63 9.09
CA ASN A 260 -9.79 23.76 9.54
C ASN A 260 -9.86 22.29 9.09
N VAL A 261 -10.59 21.96 8.02
CA VAL A 261 -10.62 20.61 7.42
C VAL A 261 -10.31 20.73 5.91
N TYR A 262 -9.11 21.21 5.59
CA TYR A 262 -8.62 21.31 4.20
C TYR A 262 -7.52 20.30 3.89
N ASP A 263 -6.98 19.63 4.91
CA ASP A 263 -5.82 18.77 4.72
C ASP A 263 -6.25 17.39 4.22
N GLU A 264 -7.49 16.95 4.47
CA GLU A 264 -8.04 15.63 4.16
C GLU A 264 -8.74 15.57 2.79
N ALA A 265 -8.80 14.40 2.18
CA ALA A 265 -9.59 14.18 0.98
C ALA A 265 -11.07 14.01 1.37
N ILE A 266 -11.95 14.85 0.82
CA ILE A 266 -13.36 14.85 1.21
C ILE A 266 -14.19 14.14 0.14
N ILE A 267 -14.91 13.10 0.56
CA ILE A 267 -15.88 12.38 -0.27
C ILE A 267 -17.24 12.31 0.45
N PRO A 268 -18.38 12.34 -0.27
CA PRO A 268 -19.67 12.02 0.34
C PRO A 268 -19.61 10.65 1.01
N ASN A 269 -20.13 10.53 2.23
CA ASN A 269 -20.07 9.28 2.97
C ASN A 269 -21.16 8.33 2.44
N PRO A 270 -20.81 7.21 1.78
CA PRO A 270 -21.82 6.27 1.29
C PRO A 270 -22.37 5.37 2.40
N PHE A 271 -21.78 5.44 3.60
CA PHE A 271 -22.12 4.60 4.76
C PHE A 271 -22.85 5.38 5.86
N GLN A 272 -23.27 6.61 5.58
CA GLN A 272 -24.00 7.44 6.53
C GLN A 272 -25.26 6.70 7.01
N GLY A 273 -25.48 6.71 8.33
CA GLY A 273 -26.60 6.04 8.99
C GLY A 273 -26.49 4.51 9.07
N LEU A 274 -25.39 3.91 8.62
CA LEU A 274 -25.12 2.46 8.74
C LEU A 274 -24.15 2.18 9.91
N GLY A 275 -24.06 0.90 10.30
CA GLY A 275 -23.15 0.44 11.35
C GLY A 275 -23.49 0.97 12.75
N LEU A 276 -24.78 0.95 13.11
CA LEU A 276 -25.30 1.41 14.40
C LEU A 276 -25.02 0.37 15.51
N GLY A 277 -24.02 0.63 16.37
CA GLY A 277 -23.50 -0.34 17.36
C GLY A 277 -22.94 -1.61 16.69
N PHE A 278 -22.46 -2.66 17.38
CA PHE A 278 -21.49 -2.67 18.47
C PHE A 278 -20.06 -2.89 17.91
N GLY A 279 -19.03 -2.43 18.66
CA GLY A 279 -17.59 -2.79 18.58
C GLY A 279 -16.71 -2.14 17.49
N LEU A 280 -16.03 -0.99 17.65
CA LEU A 280 -15.40 -0.41 18.85
C LEU A 280 -16.30 0.64 19.55
N ASP A 281 -17.15 0.13 20.43
CA ASP A 281 -18.14 0.73 21.37
C ASP A 281 -18.87 2.04 21.05
N GLY A 282 -19.09 2.31 19.77
CA GLY A 282 -20.18 3.17 19.28
C GLY A 282 -20.80 2.69 17.95
N GLY A 283 -20.25 1.62 17.38
CA GLY A 283 -20.49 1.22 15.99
C GLY A 283 -19.40 1.77 15.07
N TYR A 284 -19.74 1.99 13.81
CA TYR A 284 -18.83 2.58 12.84
C TYR A 284 -18.55 4.07 13.15
N PRO A 285 -17.28 4.52 13.25
CA PRO A 285 -16.94 5.88 13.68
C PRO A 285 -17.60 6.99 12.86
N SER A 286 -17.59 6.87 11.53
CA SER A 286 -18.17 7.87 10.62
C SER A 286 -19.64 7.62 10.29
N LYS A 287 -20.41 6.97 11.15
CA LYS A 287 -21.83 6.68 10.89
C LYS A 287 -22.70 7.94 10.77
N ASP A 288 -22.37 9.01 11.49
CA ASP A 288 -23.18 10.24 11.51
C ASP A 288 -22.66 11.31 10.52
N ASP A 289 -21.45 11.11 10.00
CA ASP A 289 -20.78 12.06 9.10
C ASP A 289 -21.44 12.12 7.72
N GLU A 290 -21.71 13.32 7.21
CA GLU A 290 -22.15 13.50 5.81
C GLU A 290 -21.03 13.20 4.80
N ASN A 291 -19.77 13.39 5.21
CA ASN A 291 -18.60 13.20 4.37
C ASN A 291 -17.54 12.37 5.11
N LEU A 292 -16.81 11.55 4.38
CA LEU A 292 -15.59 10.95 4.88
C LEU A 292 -14.42 11.90 4.66
N TYR A 293 -13.56 12.00 5.67
CA TYR A 293 -12.34 12.80 5.64
C TYR A 293 -11.16 11.84 5.55
N LEU A 294 -10.77 11.51 4.33
CA LEU A 294 -9.80 10.45 4.08
C LEU A 294 -8.36 10.97 4.10
N ALA A 295 -7.46 10.13 4.61
CA ALA A 295 -6.05 10.44 4.78
C ALA A 295 -5.17 9.21 4.55
N ASP A 296 -3.86 9.43 4.49
CA ASP A 296 -2.85 8.37 4.40
C ASP A 296 -2.92 7.48 5.66
N SER A 297 -3.24 6.19 5.48
CA SER A 297 -3.33 5.21 6.58
C SER A 297 -2.07 5.12 7.43
N SER A 298 -0.92 5.54 6.91
CA SER A 298 0.31 5.55 7.69
C SER A 298 0.21 6.49 8.89
N LEU A 299 -0.73 7.43 8.94
CA LEU A 299 -1.03 8.30 10.09
C LEU A 299 -1.60 7.52 11.28
N SER A 300 -2.48 6.55 11.04
CA SER A 300 -3.03 5.66 12.08
C SER A 300 -2.00 4.68 12.68
N GLY A 301 -0.82 4.57 12.06
CA GLY A 301 0.20 3.56 12.39
C GLY A 301 0.21 2.39 11.40
N GLU A 302 -0.91 2.14 10.71
CA GLU A 302 -1.02 1.11 9.68
C GLU A 302 -0.36 1.52 8.38
N THR A 303 0.91 1.20 8.34
CA THR A 303 1.81 1.61 7.30
C THR A 303 1.92 0.57 6.19
N ILE A 304 1.77 -0.71 6.52
CA ILE A 304 1.80 -1.78 5.54
C ILE A 304 0.33 -2.10 5.24
N PRO A 305 -0.12 -2.12 3.98
CA PRO A 305 -1.53 -2.32 3.63
C PRO A 305 -1.95 -3.79 3.77
N LEU A 306 -1.80 -4.37 4.96
CA LEU A 306 -2.16 -5.76 5.28
C LEU A 306 -3.64 -5.92 5.58
N TRP A 307 -4.28 -4.88 6.13
CA TRP A 307 -5.71 -4.90 6.46
C TRP A 307 -6.60 -5.49 5.36
N PRO A 308 -6.52 -5.05 4.09
CA PRO A 308 -7.32 -5.67 3.03
C PRO A 308 -6.95 -7.15 2.80
N LEU A 309 -5.68 -7.55 2.94
CA LEU A 309 -5.23 -8.89 2.57
C LEU A 309 -5.59 -9.94 3.63
N ILE A 310 -5.63 -9.58 4.91
CA ILE A 310 -5.86 -10.54 6.00
C ILE A 310 -7.34 -10.94 6.18
N GLN A 311 -8.21 -10.47 5.29
CA GLN A 311 -9.65 -10.69 5.37
C GLN A 311 -9.97 -12.17 5.18
N PRO A 312 -10.70 -12.82 6.11
CA PRO A 312 -11.01 -14.25 6.02
C PRO A 312 -11.68 -14.66 4.70
N SER A 313 -12.51 -13.77 4.14
CA SER A 313 -13.19 -13.96 2.86
C SER A 313 -12.24 -14.10 1.66
N ARG A 314 -11.00 -13.58 1.75
CA ARG A 314 -9.97 -13.70 0.71
C ARG A 314 -9.16 -15.00 0.83
N ASN A 315 -9.22 -15.67 1.97
CA ASN A 315 -8.67 -17.00 2.21
C ASN A 315 -7.21 -17.16 1.71
N LEU A 316 -6.35 -16.17 2.01
CA LEU A 316 -4.97 -16.15 1.55
C LEU A 316 -4.08 -17.13 2.30
N ASP A 317 -3.13 -17.72 1.59
CA ASP A 317 -2.13 -18.63 2.15
C ASP A 317 -0.86 -17.91 2.55
N ALA A 318 -0.37 -17.03 1.66
CA ALA A 318 0.85 -16.30 1.87
C ALA A 318 0.68 -14.83 1.47
N ILE A 319 1.31 -13.93 2.22
CA ILE A 319 1.35 -12.50 1.89
C ILE A 319 2.80 -12.08 1.91
N ILE A 320 3.32 -11.64 0.76
CA ILE A 320 4.64 -11.04 0.63
C ILE A 320 4.53 -9.56 0.96
N THR A 321 5.21 -9.17 2.02
CA THR A 321 5.15 -7.83 2.58
C THR A 321 6.45 -7.11 2.32
N VAL A 322 6.40 -5.92 1.72
CA VAL A 322 7.59 -5.08 1.50
C VAL A 322 7.50 -3.86 2.40
N ASP A 323 8.29 -3.85 3.46
CA ASP A 323 8.32 -2.74 4.41
C ASP A 323 9.38 -1.72 4.00
N SER A 324 8.95 -0.54 3.56
CA SER A 324 9.82 0.61 3.31
C SER A 324 9.47 1.78 4.24
N SER A 325 9.04 1.47 5.46
CA SER A 325 8.64 2.46 6.44
C SER A 325 9.81 3.19 7.09
N ASN A 326 9.60 4.48 7.37
CA ASN A 326 10.52 5.33 8.09
C ASN A 326 10.19 5.46 9.59
N ARG A 327 9.32 4.60 10.14
CA ARG A 327 8.80 4.72 11.52
C ARG A 327 9.86 4.54 12.62
N ALA A 328 11.08 4.14 12.27
CA ALA A 328 12.21 4.10 13.19
C ALA A 328 12.60 5.50 13.72
N LYS A 329 12.26 6.58 13.00
CA LYS A 329 12.35 7.96 13.49
C LYS A 329 11.11 8.75 13.04
N PRO A 330 10.47 9.56 13.91
CA PRO A 330 9.17 10.16 13.63
C PRO A 330 9.19 11.30 12.59
N SER A 331 10.33 11.65 12.02
CA SER A 331 10.43 12.78 11.08
C SER A 331 10.33 12.34 9.62
N VAL A 332 9.50 13.05 8.85
CA VAL A 332 9.36 12.89 7.38
C VAL A 332 10.66 13.18 6.60
N LYS A 333 11.61 13.90 7.21
CA LYS A 333 12.93 14.24 6.64
C LYS A 333 14.02 13.21 6.99
N SER A 334 13.72 12.21 7.81
CA SER A 334 14.72 11.24 8.26
C SER A 334 15.04 10.21 7.17
N ARG A 335 16.34 9.95 6.99
CA ARG A 335 16.86 8.80 6.24
C ARG A 335 17.00 7.60 7.18
N VAL A 336 16.07 6.66 7.10
CA VAL A 336 16.01 5.49 7.99
C VAL A 336 15.40 4.27 7.31
N TYR A 337 15.87 3.10 7.72
CA TYR A 337 15.29 1.82 7.36
C TYR A 337 14.22 1.37 8.38
N PRO A 338 13.28 0.50 7.96
CA PRO A 338 12.28 -0.09 8.84
C PRO A 338 12.88 -0.81 10.05
N ASN A 339 12.10 -0.88 11.12
CA ASN A 339 12.45 -1.56 12.37
C ASN A 339 11.34 -2.51 12.88
N GLY A 340 10.33 -2.81 12.05
CA GLY A 340 9.19 -3.66 12.42
C GLY A 340 8.01 -2.96 13.09
N THR A 341 8.12 -1.67 13.46
CA THR A 341 7.04 -0.89 14.12
C THR A 341 5.72 -0.96 13.35
N SER A 342 5.81 -0.87 12.02
CA SER A 342 4.64 -0.88 11.14
C SER A 342 3.93 -2.23 11.11
N LEU A 343 4.69 -3.33 11.06
CA LEU A 343 4.13 -4.69 11.09
C LEU A 343 3.52 -4.97 12.47
N TYR A 344 4.17 -4.52 13.53
CA TYR A 344 3.66 -4.63 14.90
C TYR A 344 2.38 -3.81 15.10
N ALA A 345 2.23 -2.65 14.46
CA ALA A 345 1.01 -1.87 14.49
C ALA A 345 -0.19 -2.64 13.90
N SER A 346 0.00 -3.32 12.77
CA SER A 346 -1.04 -4.20 12.19
C SER A 346 -1.40 -5.37 13.12
N TYR A 347 -0.42 -5.97 13.80
CA TYR A 347 -0.69 -6.98 14.83
C TYR A 347 -1.48 -6.41 16.02
N ARG A 348 -1.14 -5.19 16.47
CA ARG A 348 -1.85 -4.53 17.58
C ARG A 348 -3.31 -4.22 17.25
N LYS A 349 -3.62 -3.87 16.00
CA LYS A 349 -5.00 -3.58 15.56
C LYS A 349 -5.95 -4.75 15.79
N ILE A 350 -5.47 -5.99 15.65
CA ILE A 350 -6.32 -7.17 15.76
C ILE A 350 -6.44 -7.75 17.17
N LEU A 351 -5.74 -7.16 18.15
CA LEU A 351 -5.79 -7.61 19.55
C LEU A 351 -7.12 -7.36 20.24
N PRO A 352 -7.85 -6.25 20.00
CA PRO A 352 -9.16 -6.04 20.58
C PRO A 352 -10.15 -7.15 20.22
N PRO A 353 -11.06 -7.54 21.12
CA PRO A 353 -12.02 -8.63 20.88
C PRO A 353 -12.89 -8.46 19.63
N ASP A 354 -13.23 -7.21 19.26
CA ASP A 354 -14.01 -6.90 18.07
C ASP A 354 -13.34 -7.35 16.77
N TYR A 355 -12.01 -7.53 16.81
CA TYR A 355 -11.21 -8.01 15.68
C TYR A 355 -10.81 -9.49 15.79
N ALA A 356 -11.37 -10.25 16.73
CA ALA A 356 -11.01 -11.67 16.93
C ALA A 356 -11.24 -12.57 15.69
N ALA A 357 -12.10 -12.14 14.76
CA ALA A 357 -12.37 -12.86 13.52
C ALA A 357 -11.30 -12.66 12.42
N TYR A 358 -10.33 -11.76 12.60
CA TYR A 358 -9.30 -11.44 11.60
C TYR A 358 -7.96 -12.08 12.00
N PRO A 359 -7.62 -13.27 11.49
CA PRO A 359 -6.44 -13.99 11.91
C PRO A 359 -5.17 -13.30 11.40
N PHE A 360 -4.25 -13.02 12.31
CA PHE A 360 -2.96 -12.40 12.01
C PHE A 360 -1.86 -13.07 12.83
N PRO A 361 -0.62 -13.18 12.31
CA PRO A 361 0.45 -13.77 13.09
C PRO A 361 0.88 -12.88 14.25
N THR A 362 1.36 -13.50 15.33
CA THR A 362 2.06 -12.77 16.39
C THR A 362 3.32 -12.07 15.86
N VAL A 363 3.50 -10.81 16.24
CA VAL A 363 4.68 -10.01 15.87
C VAL A 363 5.40 -9.56 17.15
N PRO A 364 6.72 -9.81 17.29
CA PRO A 364 7.49 -9.34 18.44
C PRO A 364 7.52 -7.82 18.55
N ASP A 365 7.49 -7.32 19.78
CA ASP A 365 7.57 -5.89 20.07
C ASP A 365 8.92 -5.29 19.58
N PRO A 366 8.89 -4.30 18.67
CA PRO A 366 10.09 -3.64 18.18
C PRO A 366 10.64 -2.55 19.11
N TYR A 367 9.86 -2.01 20.06
CA TYR A 367 10.24 -0.88 20.91
C TYR A 367 11.33 -1.24 21.92
N GLY A 368 11.39 -2.50 22.37
CA GLY A 368 12.48 -3.02 23.22
C GLY A 368 13.77 -3.38 22.47
N GLY A 369 13.81 -3.17 21.14
CA GLY A 369 14.94 -3.53 20.29
C GLY A 369 15.03 -5.03 19.95
N ASN A 370 14.10 -5.86 20.42
CA ASN A 370 14.10 -7.30 20.16
C ASN A 370 14.03 -7.63 18.66
N PHE A 371 13.18 -6.94 17.92
CA PHE A 371 13.05 -7.10 16.46
C PHE A 371 14.40 -6.90 15.73
N SER A 372 15.12 -5.83 16.09
CA SER A 372 16.43 -5.52 15.52
C SER A 372 17.55 -6.46 16.01
N ARG A 373 17.54 -6.85 17.29
CA ARG A 373 18.51 -7.81 17.87
C ARG A 373 18.40 -9.19 17.22
N LEU A 374 17.17 -9.62 16.91
CA LEU A 374 16.90 -10.83 16.14
C LEU A 374 17.26 -10.68 14.66
N GLY A 375 17.58 -9.46 14.21
CA GLY A 375 17.97 -9.12 12.84
C GLY A 375 16.82 -9.11 11.83
N TYR A 376 15.56 -9.06 12.29
CA TYR A 376 14.38 -9.10 11.43
C TYR A 376 14.22 -7.86 10.54
N ASN A 377 14.94 -6.79 10.83
CA ASN A 377 14.99 -5.58 10.01
C ASN A 377 16.08 -5.60 8.92
N LYS A 378 16.81 -6.71 8.76
CA LYS A 378 17.95 -6.84 7.84
C LYS A 378 17.91 -8.10 6.96
N ARG A 379 16.83 -8.88 7.01
CA ARG A 379 16.65 -10.09 6.21
C ARG A 379 15.18 -10.47 6.09
N PRO A 380 14.80 -11.36 5.15
CA PRO A 380 13.48 -11.95 5.12
C PRO A 380 13.11 -12.68 6.40
N VAL A 381 11.83 -12.66 6.78
CA VAL A 381 11.30 -13.36 7.95
C VAL A 381 9.92 -13.92 7.64
N PHE A 382 9.62 -15.14 8.10
CA PHE A 382 8.29 -15.74 8.02
C PHE A 382 7.56 -15.58 9.35
N PHE A 383 6.41 -14.91 9.35
CA PHE A 383 5.53 -14.81 10.50
C PHE A 383 4.30 -15.71 10.31
N GLY A 384 3.83 -16.33 11.39
CA GLY A 384 2.65 -17.21 11.34
C GLY A 384 2.92 -18.64 10.91
N CYS A 385 4.17 -19.09 10.98
CA CYS A 385 4.59 -20.42 10.49
C CYS A 385 3.74 -21.55 11.02
N ASP A 386 3.35 -21.54 12.30
CA ASP A 386 2.55 -22.59 12.93
C ASP A 386 1.24 -22.06 13.54
N GLN A 387 0.79 -20.91 13.06
CA GLN A 387 -0.46 -20.27 13.49
C GLN A 387 -1.55 -20.46 12.42
N ALA A 388 -2.82 -20.43 12.84
CA ALA A 388 -3.98 -20.53 11.95
C ALA A 388 -4.31 -19.18 11.30
N CYS A 389 -3.34 -18.60 10.61
CA CYS A 389 -3.42 -17.34 9.87
C CYS A 389 -2.64 -17.47 8.54
N PRO A 390 -2.77 -16.51 7.62
CA PRO A 390 -1.87 -16.42 6.46
C PRO A 390 -0.41 -16.36 6.90
N LEU A 391 0.50 -16.93 6.10
CA LEU A 391 1.93 -16.82 6.32
C LEU A 391 2.41 -15.45 5.79
N LEU A 392 2.98 -14.60 6.64
CA LEU A 392 3.58 -13.35 6.16
C LEU A 392 5.05 -13.58 5.82
N ILE A 393 5.41 -13.34 4.56
CA ILE A 393 6.79 -13.28 4.07
C ILE A 393 7.22 -11.82 4.14
N TYR A 394 7.85 -11.44 5.24
CA TYR A 394 8.26 -10.06 5.51
C TYR A 394 9.63 -9.77 4.88
N LEU A 395 9.67 -8.78 3.99
CA LEU A 395 10.87 -8.27 3.32
C LEU A 395 11.10 -6.81 3.78
N PRO A 396 11.98 -6.57 4.77
CA PRO A 396 12.34 -5.21 5.15
C PRO A 396 13.20 -4.58 4.07
N ASN A 397 12.95 -3.32 3.73
CA ASN A 397 13.91 -2.53 2.97
C ASN A 397 15.18 -2.34 3.82
N TYR A 398 16.35 -2.62 3.24
CA TYR A 398 17.63 -2.29 3.85
C TYR A 398 18.70 -2.17 2.76
N PHE A 399 19.84 -1.58 3.11
CA PHE A 399 20.96 -1.47 2.18
C PHE A 399 21.57 -2.86 1.93
N ILE A 400 21.31 -3.45 0.77
CA ILE A 400 22.09 -4.58 0.23
C ILE A 400 23.16 -4.06 -0.72
N VAL A 401 22.74 -3.47 -1.85
CA VAL A 401 23.64 -3.02 -2.94
C VAL A 401 23.56 -1.52 -3.22
N ALA A 402 22.52 -0.83 -2.76
CA ALA A 402 22.41 0.63 -2.87
C ALA A 402 21.60 1.23 -1.71
N PRO A 403 21.86 2.48 -1.32
CA PRO A 403 21.07 3.18 -0.32
C PRO A 403 19.66 3.48 -0.87
N THR A 404 18.64 3.10 -0.10
CA THR A 404 17.22 3.24 -0.48
C THR A 404 16.38 3.77 0.68
N ASP A 405 17.02 4.45 1.62
CA ASP A 405 16.45 5.09 2.80
C ASP A 405 16.09 6.56 2.55
N ALA A 406 15.62 6.90 1.35
CA ALA A 406 15.23 8.29 1.06
C ALA A 406 14.16 8.79 2.06
N PRO A 407 14.22 10.08 2.43
CA PRO A 407 13.20 10.68 3.28
C PRO A 407 11.86 10.71 2.54
N THR A 408 10.76 10.73 3.30
CA THR A 408 9.40 10.74 2.72
C THR A 408 9.14 12.00 1.87
N THR A 409 9.82 13.10 2.15
CA THR A 409 9.68 14.37 1.41
C THR A 409 10.47 14.42 0.11
N GLN A 410 11.32 13.42 -0.19
CA GLN A 410 12.05 13.39 -1.46
C GLN A 410 11.11 12.90 -2.56
N MET A 411 10.88 13.73 -3.59
CA MET A 411 10.05 13.38 -4.74
C MET A 411 10.85 13.42 -6.06
N GLN A 412 11.92 14.22 -6.13
CA GLN A 412 12.93 14.15 -7.18
C GLN A 412 14.04 13.11 -6.90
N TYR A 413 14.41 12.35 -7.94
CA TYR A 413 15.44 11.33 -7.92
C TYR A 413 16.37 11.47 -9.12
N SER A 414 17.67 11.21 -8.92
CA SER A 414 18.60 11.06 -10.05
C SER A 414 18.41 9.71 -10.73
N ASN A 415 18.87 9.56 -11.98
CA ASN A 415 18.88 8.26 -12.66
C ASN A 415 19.69 7.21 -11.87
N THR A 416 20.76 7.63 -11.19
CA THR A 416 21.57 6.77 -10.32
C THR A 416 20.78 6.29 -9.11
N ASP A 417 19.99 7.17 -8.49
CA ASP A 417 19.11 6.77 -7.38
C ASP A 417 18.10 5.73 -7.85
N ILE A 418 17.40 5.99 -8.97
CA ILE A 418 16.38 5.10 -9.53
C ILE A 418 16.97 3.72 -9.85
N ASP A 419 18.13 3.67 -10.52
CA ASP A 419 18.85 2.42 -10.79
C ASP A 419 19.24 1.70 -9.48
N GLY A 420 19.70 2.45 -8.48
CA GLY A 420 19.97 1.93 -7.14
C GLY A 420 18.75 1.30 -6.48
N TYR A 421 17.57 1.94 -6.57
CA TYR A 421 16.31 1.38 -6.07
C TYR A 421 15.93 0.08 -6.77
N PHE A 422 16.07 0.02 -8.10
CA PHE A 422 15.82 -1.20 -8.85
C PHE A 422 16.77 -2.33 -8.47
N LYS A 423 18.08 -2.06 -8.41
CA LYS A 423 19.10 -3.06 -8.04
C LYS A 423 18.96 -3.55 -6.61
N ASN A 424 18.74 -2.64 -5.65
CA ASN A 424 18.57 -3.01 -4.25
C ASN A 424 17.30 -3.82 -4.03
N GLY A 425 16.22 -3.43 -4.70
CA GLY A 425 14.97 -4.15 -4.67
C GLY A 425 15.06 -5.56 -5.27
N PHE A 426 15.74 -5.71 -6.41
CA PHE A 426 16.03 -7.03 -6.98
C PHE A 426 16.83 -7.89 -5.99
N ALA A 427 17.90 -7.34 -5.40
CA ALA A 427 18.71 -8.04 -4.42
C ALA A 427 17.90 -8.46 -3.17
N LEU A 428 16.97 -7.62 -2.72
CA LEU A 428 16.05 -7.92 -1.61
C LEU A 428 15.13 -9.11 -1.95
N ALA A 429 14.48 -9.08 -3.11
CA ALA A 429 13.52 -10.10 -3.52
C ALA A 429 14.17 -11.46 -3.77
N THR A 430 15.38 -11.45 -4.33
CA THR A 430 16.11 -12.65 -4.74
C THR A 430 17.08 -13.16 -3.68
N GLN A 431 17.35 -12.35 -2.65
CA GLN A 431 18.48 -12.56 -1.73
C GLN A 431 19.81 -12.78 -2.50
N THR A 432 19.93 -12.18 -3.70
CA THR A 432 21.13 -12.30 -4.53
C THR A 432 22.28 -11.58 -3.86
N ARG A 433 23.37 -12.32 -3.64
CA ARG A 433 24.65 -11.76 -3.18
C ARG A 433 25.22 -10.91 -4.30
N ALA A 434 25.83 -9.77 -3.97
CA ALA A 434 26.61 -9.04 -4.96
C ALA A 434 27.67 -9.98 -5.56
N SER A 435 27.63 -10.16 -6.88
CA SER A 435 28.58 -11.00 -7.61
C SER A 435 30.00 -10.45 -7.44
N SER A 436 30.96 -11.35 -7.33
CA SER A 436 32.39 -11.06 -7.21
C SER A 436 32.97 -10.20 -8.34
N ASN A 437 32.21 -9.85 -9.37
CA ASN A 437 32.71 -9.07 -10.51
C ASN A 437 32.64 -7.54 -10.32
N SER A 438 32.09 -7.03 -9.20
CA SER A 438 32.20 -5.62 -8.82
C SER A 438 33.23 -5.45 -7.71
N MET A 439 34.51 -5.44 -8.09
CA MET A 439 35.64 -5.28 -7.17
C MET A 439 35.68 -3.87 -6.56
N SER A 440 35.26 -3.73 -5.31
CA SER A 440 35.73 -2.67 -4.39
C SER A 440 35.52 -3.08 -2.92
N GLU A 441 36.25 -2.39 -2.04
CA GLU A 441 36.51 -2.65 -0.61
C GLU A 441 35.24 -2.65 0.27
N ASP A 442 34.52 -3.77 0.34
CA ASP A 442 33.86 -4.28 1.57
C ASP A 442 33.10 -5.58 1.28
N MET A 443 33.83 -6.59 0.79
CA MET A 443 33.26 -7.89 0.46
C MET A 443 32.57 -8.56 1.67
N GLN A 444 33.13 -8.39 2.87
CA GLN A 444 32.51 -8.83 4.13
C GLN A 444 31.19 -8.11 4.41
N GLY A 445 31.18 -6.77 4.25
CA GLY A 445 29.98 -5.96 4.45
C GLY A 445 28.84 -6.30 3.48
N LEU A 446 29.16 -6.66 2.24
CA LEU A 446 28.19 -7.12 1.23
C LEU A 446 27.65 -8.53 1.55
N PHE A 447 28.51 -9.46 1.97
CA PHE A 447 28.08 -10.80 2.39
C PHE A 447 27.22 -10.76 3.65
N ASP A 448 27.58 -9.93 4.63
CA ASP A 448 26.82 -9.76 5.87
C ASP A 448 25.43 -9.13 5.61
N ARG A 449 25.30 -8.32 4.55
CA ARG A 449 24.04 -7.70 4.14
C ARG A 449 23.15 -8.65 3.33
N ALA A 450 23.67 -9.59 2.56
CA ALA A 450 22.83 -10.49 1.73
C ALA A 450 22.10 -11.60 2.51
N GLY A 451 22.08 -11.53 3.85
CA GLY A 451 21.50 -12.55 4.73
C GLY A 451 22.50 -13.64 5.13
N PRO A 452 22.12 -14.56 6.03
CA PRO A 452 23.02 -15.58 6.54
C PRO A 452 23.58 -16.49 5.44
N SER A 453 24.84 -16.93 5.60
CA SER A 453 25.44 -17.93 4.72
C SER A 453 24.79 -19.30 4.92
N SER A 454 23.72 -19.57 4.17
CA SER A 454 23.02 -20.85 4.17
C SER A 454 23.50 -21.77 3.05
N SER A 455 23.48 -23.08 3.30
CA SER A 455 23.59 -24.11 2.25
C SER A 455 22.30 -24.27 1.44
N ILE A 456 21.19 -23.65 1.88
CA ILE A 456 19.89 -23.71 1.22
C ILE A 456 19.63 -22.39 0.48
N GLU A 457 19.35 -22.49 -0.83
CA GLU A 457 19.02 -21.35 -1.66
C GLU A 457 17.70 -20.68 -1.21
N TRP A 458 17.67 -19.35 -1.17
CA TRP A 458 16.48 -18.58 -0.79
C TRP A 458 15.24 -18.93 -1.63
N SER A 459 15.41 -19.14 -2.94
CA SER A 459 14.32 -19.52 -3.86
C SER A 459 13.57 -20.78 -3.40
N ILE A 460 14.28 -21.74 -2.80
CA ILE A 460 13.69 -22.96 -2.22
C ILE A 460 12.85 -22.60 -1.00
N CYS A 461 13.38 -21.77 -0.11
CA CYS A 461 12.66 -21.36 1.10
C CYS A 461 11.44 -20.50 0.79
N LEU A 462 11.53 -19.64 -0.22
CA LEU A 462 10.40 -18.90 -0.75
C LEU A 462 9.34 -19.84 -1.32
N ALA A 463 9.72 -20.81 -2.17
CA ALA A 463 8.79 -21.80 -2.69
C ALA A 463 8.10 -22.61 -1.57
N CYS A 464 8.86 -23.05 -0.57
CA CYS A 464 8.32 -23.73 0.62
C CYS A 464 7.32 -22.85 1.38
N ALA A 465 7.59 -21.56 1.55
CA ALA A 465 6.70 -20.62 2.21
C ALA A 465 5.37 -20.44 1.46
N LEU A 466 5.43 -20.31 0.13
CA LEU A 466 4.24 -20.10 -0.71
C LEU A 466 3.28 -21.30 -0.67
N ILE A 467 3.79 -22.53 -0.57
CA ILE A 467 2.94 -23.74 -0.56
C ILE A 467 2.58 -24.23 0.85
N ASP A 468 3.17 -23.69 1.91
CA ASP A 468 3.11 -24.29 3.27
C ASP A 468 1.68 -24.48 3.77
N LYS A 469 0.87 -23.43 3.69
CA LYS A 469 -0.51 -23.44 4.22
C LYS A 469 -1.40 -24.39 3.43
N GLN A 470 -1.28 -24.42 2.11
CA GLN A 470 -1.95 -25.40 1.27
C GLN A 470 -1.57 -26.84 1.64
N GLN A 471 -0.27 -27.13 1.79
CA GLN A 471 0.19 -28.47 2.16
C GLN A 471 -0.35 -28.90 3.54
N LYS A 472 -0.34 -27.98 4.52
CA LYS A 472 -0.91 -28.24 5.85
C LYS A 472 -2.41 -28.53 5.80
N ARG A 473 -3.19 -27.75 5.03
CA ARG A 473 -4.62 -28.03 4.81
C ARG A 473 -4.85 -29.41 4.19
N ASN A 474 -3.96 -29.84 3.31
CA ASN A 474 -3.98 -31.17 2.69
C ASN A 474 -3.45 -32.29 3.61
N GLY A 475 -3.21 -32.02 4.90
CA GLY A 475 -2.71 -32.99 5.86
C GLY A 475 -1.26 -33.44 5.61
N LYS A 476 -0.52 -32.72 4.76
CA LYS A 476 0.88 -33.04 4.43
C LYS A 476 1.82 -32.30 5.38
N ARG A 477 2.84 -33.01 5.86
CA ARG A 477 3.93 -32.43 6.66
C ARG A 477 4.93 -31.74 5.73
N ARG A 478 5.63 -30.73 6.25
CA ARG A 478 6.78 -30.12 5.56
C ARG A 478 7.82 -31.21 5.22
N THR A 479 8.42 -31.12 4.05
CA THR A 479 9.62 -31.91 3.71
C THR A 479 10.79 -31.48 4.61
N ALA A 480 11.83 -32.31 4.75
CA ALA A 480 13.02 -31.94 5.52
C ALA A 480 13.65 -30.62 5.02
N GLN A 481 13.68 -30.41 3.71
CA GLN A 481 14.17 -29.18 3.09
C GLN A 481 13.34 -27.96 3.47
N CYS A 482 12.01 -28.06 3.39
CA CYS A 482 11.14 -26.97 3.83
C CYS A 482 11.23 -26.75 5.33
N GLN A 483 11.35 -27.81 6.13
CA GLN A 483 11.54 -27.67 7.57
C GLN A 483 12.80 -26.85 7.89
N SER A 484 13.94 -27.14 7.26
CA SER A 484 15.16 -26.35 7.43
C SER A 484 15.00 -24.88 7.01
N CYS A 485 14.22 -24.60 5.98
CA CYS A 485 13.87 -23.22 5.62
C CYS A 485 13.06 -22.52 6.72
N PHE A 486 12.07 -23.20 7.30
CA PHE A 486 11.28 -22.65 8.40
C PHE A 486 12.11 -22.50 9.68
N ASP A 487 13.03 -23.41 9.98
CA ASP A 487 13.95 -23.27 11.12
C ASP A 487 14.84 -22.03 11.00
N MET A 488 15.16 -21.61 9.76
CA MET A 488 15.99 -20.44 9.47
C MET A 488 15.21 -19.13 9.44
N TYR A 489 14.08 -19.11 8.74
CA TYR A 489 13.37 -17.87 8.42
C TYR A 489 12.18 -17.59 9.34
N CYS A 490 11.67 -18.58 10.08
CA CYS A 490 10.53 -18.34 10.95
C CYS A 490 10.88 -17.40 12.10
N ALA A 491 9.97 -16.47 12.41
CA ALA A 491 10.07 -15.64 13.59
C ALA A 491 10.11 -16.51 14.86
N ALA A 492 11.02 -16.16 15.76
CA ALA A 492 11.18 -16.77 17.07
C ALA A 492 9.92 -16.49 17.89
N ARG A 493 9.48 -17.51 18.62
CA ARG A 493 8.27 -17.46 19.44
C ARG A 493 8.52 -16.73 20.75
#